data_AF-A0A2V7KJ38-F1
#
_entry.id   AF-A0A2V7KJ38-F1
#
_cell.length_a   1.000
_cell.length_b   1.000
_cell.length_c   1.000
_cell.angle_alpha   90.00
_cell.angle_beta   90.00
_cell.angle_gamma   90.00
#
_symmetry.space_group_name_H-M   'P 1'
#
loop_
_entity.id
_entity.type
_entity.pdbx_description
1 polymer ?
#
loop_
_entity_poly.entity_id
_entity_poly.type
_entity_poly.pdbx_seq_one_letter_code
_entity_poly.pdbx_strand_id
1 'polypeptide(L)'
;MRRTKIVATLGPATGKESTIAALLQAGANVLRINASHGTPELRAEWIAAARKVAARSDSPIAVLLDLQGPRIRVGDLPAPRELKPGQEVAFAPEEVARADELPTTYDGLANDARVGSRILLNDGLLSVEVSAPALTEKDREDVKDALKIGVDYLALSFVRRPEDIEELRGLVRGASSKLVAKIEKATALDNLDKIVAVSDAVMVARGDLGVELPFEQVPLVQKRLIAEANHQGRPVITATQMLESMVHNPRPTRAEASDVANAILDGTDAVMLSAETAVGQYPVEAVRAMDRIIREMERHPLRHREERRRESESVHTEDAIAWGTYAVARMLKTPLIVTLTKGGFTARKVAALRPPVPILAVTTEASTYRQLALVWGVMPILVDHVPGYDAMLTVVRDLILKRQYAKSGDCIVMTAGVPWDVSGSTNLIKVEVV
;
A
#
# COMPACT_ATOMS: atom_id res chain seq x y z
N MET A 1 3.34 10.73 -18.22
CA MET A 1 3.61 10.61 -16.78
C MET A 1 3.41 9.16 -16.36
N ARG A 2 4.14 8.67 -15.35
CA ARG A 2 3.94 7.33 -14.76
C ARG A 2 2.75 7.33 -13.80
N ARG A 3 1.88 6.33 -13.86
CA ARG A 3 0.65 6.25 -13.05
C ARG A 3 0.80 5.34 -11.83
N THR A 4 1.29 4.12 -12.05
CA THR A 4 1.58 3.12 -11.02
C THR A 4 2.72 3.63 -10.14
N LYS A 5 2.59 3.41 -8.83
CA LYS A 5 3.50 3.94 -7.83
C LYS A 5 4.56 2.91 -7.42
N ILE A 6 5.69 3.39 -6.89
CA ILE A 6 6.75 2.51 -6.37
C ILE A 6 6.87 2.72 -4.86
N VAL A 7 6.74 1.63 -4.12
CA VAL A 7 7.10 1.55 -2.69
C VAL A 7 8.51 0.98 -2.60
N ALA A 8 9.42 1.67 -1.91
CA ALA A 8 10.79 1.21 -1.66
C ALA A 8 11.01 0.99 -0.17
N THR A 9 11.45 -0.20 0.23
CA THR A 9 11.78 -0.50 1.62
C THR A 9 13.15 0.05 1.98
N LEU A 10 13.23 0.85 3.05
CA LEU A 10 14.47 1.33 3.63
C LEU A 10 15.11 0.25 4.50
N GLY A 11 16.45 0.24 4.51
CA GLY A 11 17.24 -0.62 5.37
C GLY A 11 18.72 -0.19 5.39
N PRO A 12 19.64 -1.05 5.85
CA PRO A 12 21.07 -0.76 5.92
C PRO A 12 21.70 -0.21 4.63
N ALA A 13 21.24 -0.66 3.46
CA ALA A 13 21.74 -0.19 2.17
C ALA A 13 21.28 1.24 1.81
N THR A 14 20.16 1.70 2.39
CA THR A 14 19.40 2.86 1.91
C THR A 14 19.02 3.90 2.96
N GLY A 15 19.28 3.67 4.25
CA GLY A 15 18.89 4.58 5.35
C GLY A 15 19.59 5.95 5.40
N LYS A 16 20.55 6.25 4.52
CA LYS A 16 21.26 7.54 4.46
C LYS A 16 20.51 8.54 3.58
N GLU A 17 20.45 9.82 3.98
CA GLU A 17 19.76 10.90 3.22
C GLU A 17 20.12 10.93 1.73
N SER A 18 21.40 10.72 1.38
CA SER A 18 21.87 10.69 -0.02
C SER A 18 21.30 9.53 -0.82
N THR A 19 21.23 8.32 -0.23
CA THR A 19 20.65 7.16 -0.90
C THR A 19 19.12 7.28 -0.98
N ILE A 20 18.47 7.80 0.06
CA ILE A 20 17.02 8.11 0.02
C ILE A 20 16.73 9.07 -1.14
N ALA A 21 17.48 10.16 -1.27
CA ALA A 21 17.33 11.10 -2.39
C ALA A 21 17.51 10.42 -3.75
N ALA A 22 18.47 9.49 -3.88
CA ALA A 22 18.68 8.71 -5.11
C ALA A 22 17.50 7.75 -5.42
N LEU A 23 16.89 7.12 -4.41
CA LEU A 23 15.67 6.30 -4.59
C LEU A 23 14.50 7.16 -5.07
N LEU A 24 14.30 8.35 -4.49
CA LEU A 24 13.25 9.28 -4.91
C LEU A 24 13.48 9.78 -6.34
N GLN A 25 14.72 10.15 -6.69
CA GLN A 25 15.09 10.56 -8.04
C GLN A 25 14.93 9.42 -9.07
N ALA A 26 15.20 8.17 -8.66
CA ALA A 26 14.91 6.99 -9.48
C ALA A 26 13.40 6.71 -9.63
N GLY A 27 12.56 7.32 -8.78
CA GLY A 27 11.11 7.32 -8.91
C GLY A 27 10.33 6.61 -7.81
N ALA A 28 10.90 6.40 -6.62
CA ALA A 28 10.12 5.95 -5.46
C ALA A 28 9.08 7.02 -5.03
N ASN A 29 7.88 6.58 -4.62
CA ASN A 29 6.80 7.46 -4.12
C ASN A 29 6.52 7.26 -2.63
N VAL A 30 6.73 6.04 -2.14
CA VAL A 30 6.49 5.66 -0.75
C VAL A 30 7.74 5.00 -0.20
N LEU A 31 8.17 5.43 0.97
CA LEU A 31 9.29 4.85 1.70
C LEU A 31 8.72 3.95 2.81
N ARG A 32 8.93 2.63 2.69
CA ARG A 32 8.52 1.63 3.69
C ARG A 32 9.63 1.44 4.72
N ILE A 33 9.26 1.43 5.99
CA ILE A 33 10.09 0.95 7.10
C ILE A 33 9.44 -0.34 7.61
N ASN A 34 10.22 -1.40 7.80
CA ASN A 34 9.71 -2.69 8.31
C ASN A 34 10.05 -2.85 9.79
N ALA A 35 9.03 -2.91 10.65
CA ALA A 35 9.16 -3.05 12.11
C ALA A 35 9.67 -4.43 12.57
N SER A 36 9.70 -5.42 11.67
CA SER A 36 10.30 -6.75 11.88
C SER A 36 11.83 -6.72 12.00
N HIS A 37 12.47 -5.58 11.66
CA HIS A 37 13.92 -5.40 11.64
C HIS A 37 14.34 -4.04 12.23
N GLY A 38 15.60 -3.95 12.65
CA GLY A 38 16.17 -2.78 13.32
C GLY A 38 15.64 -2.60 14.76
N THR A 39 16.23 -1.66 15.48
CA THR A 39 15.71 -1.19 16.78
C THR A 39 14.73 -0.03 16.56
N PRO A 40 13.90 0.34 17.55
CA PRO A 40 13.02 1.52 17.45
C PRO A 40 13.79 2.81 17.10
N GLU A 41 14.98 2.99 17.66
CA GLU A 41 15.84 4.16 17.43
C GLU A 41 16.30 4.23 15.98
N LEU A 42 16.80 3.12 15.43
CA LEU A 42 17.24 3.05 14.04
C LEU A 42 16.07 3.27 13.05
N ARG A 43 14.86 2.78 13.39
CA ARG A 43 13.65 3.09 12.60
C ARG A 43 13.30 4.57 12.67
N ALA A 44 13.39 5.20 13.85
CA ALA A 44 13.14 6.63 14.01
C ALA A 44 14.15 7.48 13.22
N GLU A 45 15.43 7.11 13.20
CA GLU A 45 16.45 7.75 12.36
C GLU A 45 16.11 7.67 10.87
N TRP A 46 15.73 6.49 10.36
CA TRP A 46 15.33 6.34 8.96
C TRP A 46 14.07 7.14 8.60
N ILE A 47 13.08 7.20 9.49
CA ILE A 47 11.87 8.02 9.26
C ILE A 47 12.23 9.51 9.28
N ALA A 48 13.08 9.96 10.21
CA ALA A 48 13.53 11.36 10.26
C ALA A 48 14.32 11.76 9.00
N ALA A 49 15.23 10.90 8.54
CA ALA A 49 15.96 11.09 7.28
C ALA A 49 14.99 11.13 6.08
N ALA A 50 14.05 10.19 6.00
CA ALA A 50 13.01 10.14 4.97
C ALA A 50 12.18 11.43 4.93
N ARG A 51 11.74 11.94 6.09
CA ARG A 51 10.98 13.20 6.21
C ARG A 51 11.80 14.41 5.78
N LYS A 52 13.07 14.49 6.18
CA LYS A 52 13.99 15.58 5.83
C LYS A 52 14.31 15.65 4.34
N VAL A 53 14.44 14.49 3.67
CA VAL A 53 14.60 14.44 2.20
C VAL A 53 13.27 14.74 1.49
N ALA A 54 12.15 14.18 1.97
CA ALA A 54 10.82 14.45 1.43
C ALA A 54 10.44 15.94 1.46
N ALA A 55 10.76 16.65 2.54
CA ALA A 55 10.51 18.09 2.68
C ALA A 55 11.31 18.97 1.68
N ARG A 56 12.33 18.40 1.01
CA ARG A 56 13.13 19.05 -0.04
C ARG A 56 12.73 18.58 -1.45
N SER A 57 11.71 17.73 -1.58
CA SER A 57 11.26 17.18 -2.84
C SER A 57 10.09 18.00 -3.42
N ASP A 58 10.14 18.29 -4.72
CA ASP A 58 8.99 18.84 -5.47
C ASP A 58 7.85 17.81 -5.68
N SER A 59 7.99 16.60 -5.12
CA SER A 59 7.05 15.48 -5.28
C SER A 59 6.51 14.98 -3.93
N PRO A 60 5.26 14.48 -3.91
CA PRO A 60 4.65 13.92 -2.72
C PRO A 60 5.35 12.60 -2.35
N ILE A 61 5.93 12.53 -1.15
CA ILE A 61 6.54 11.32 -0.62
C ILE A 61 5.78 10.88 0.64
N ALA A 62 5.25 9.66 0.62
CA ALA A 62 4.65 9.05 1.81
C ALA A 62 5.69 8.23 2.59
N VAL A 63 5.50 8.14 3.90
CA VAL A 63 6.18 7.17 4.75
C VAL A 63 5.18 6.13 5.25
N LEU A 64 5.50 4.85 5.06
CA LEU A 64 4.73 3.69 5.50
C LEU A 64 5.53 2.92 6.54
N LEU A 65 4.97 2.70 7.73
CA LEU A 65 5.50 1.73 8.68
C LEU A 65 4.73 0.41 8.53
N ASP A 66 5.45 -0.67 8.32
CA ASP A 66 4.93 -2.04 8.24
C ASP A 66 5.15 -2.73 9.59
N LEU A 67 4.06 -2.96 10.33
CA LEU A 67 4.08 -3.55 11.66
C LEU A 67 4.42 -5.04 11.58
N GLN A 68 5.12 -5.56 12.57
CA GLN A 68 5.57 -6.96 12.56
C GLN A 68 4.37 -7.92 12.64
N GLY A 69 3.34 -7.57 13.40
CA GLY A 69 2.25 -8.47 13.74
C GLY A 69 2.72 -9.66 14.58
N PRO A 70 1.85 -10.67 14.79
CA PRO A 70 2.15 -11.89 15.54
C PRO A 70 3.08 -12.85 14.76
N ARG A 71 4.31 -12.43 14.44
CA ARG A 71 5.34 -13.34 13.93
C ARG A 71 5.93 -14.15 15.08
N ILE A 72 5.22 -15.20 15.49
CA ILE A 72 5.70 -16.21 16.43
C ILE A 72 6.99 -16.81 15.86
N ARG A 73 8.06 -16.82 16.67
CA ARG A 73 9.30 -17.52 16.33
C ARG A 73 9.49 -18.73 17.24
N VAL A 74 10.28 -19.67 16.76
CA VAL A 74 11.01 -20.58 17.65
C VAL A 74 12.10 -19.74 18.32
N GLY A 75 12.23 -19.84 19.64
CA GLY A 75 13.31 -19.20 20.40
C GLY A 75 14.67 -19.86 20.15
N ASP A 76 15.68 -19.46 20.92
CA ASP A 76 17.04 -19.95 20.74
C ASP A 76 17.15 -21.46 21.00
N LEU A 77 17.59 -22.20 19.97
CA LEU A 77 17.87 -23.64 20.06
C LEU A 77 19.37 -23.86 20.33
N PRO A 78 19.74 -24.67 21.34
CA PRO A 78 21.15 -24.93 21.67
C PRO A 78 21.90 -25.71 20.56
N ALA A 79 21.16 -26.39 19.68
CA ALA A 79 21.66 -27.00 18.46
C ALA A 79 20.53 -27.08 17.41
N PRO A 80 20.83 -27.15 16.10
CA PRO A 80 19.82 -27.37 15.07
C PRO A 80 19.01 -28.65 15.35
N ARG A 81 17.68 -28.55 15.29
CA ARG A 81 16.76 -29.62 15.66
C ARG A 81 16.01 -30.14 14.43
N GLU A 82 16.21 -31.42 14.12
CA GLU A 82 15.50 -32.12 13.04
C GLU A 82 14.18 -32.69 13.57
N LEU A 83 13.07 -32.46 12.85
CA LEU A 83 11.74 -32.97 13.19
C LEU A 83 11.27 -33.96 12.11
N LYS A 84 10.73 -35.11 12.54
CA LYS A 84 10.30 -36.19 11.64
C LYS A 84 8.78 -36.17 11.43
N PRO A 85 8.26 -36.56 10.25
CA PRO A 85 6.82 -36.73 10.07
C PRO A 85 6.20 -37.68 11.10
N GLY A 86 5.11 -37.25 11.75
CA GLY A 86 4.45 -38.00 12.82
C GLY A 86 5.12 -37.90 14.20
N GLN A 87 6.19 -37.11 14.36
CA GLN A 87 6.78 -36.81 15.66
C GLN A 87 5.91 -35.78 16.41
N GLU A 88 5.54 -36.10 17.65
CA GLU A 88 4.96 -35.13 18.57
C GLU A 88 6.02 -34.13 19.05
N VAL A 89 5.65 -32.84 19.08
CA VAL A 89 6.47 -31.76 19.61
C VAL A 89 5.64 -30.86 20.52
N ALA A 90 6.17 -30.54 21.68
CA ALA A 90 5.58 -29.56 22.59
C ALA A 90 6.25 -28.20 22.40
N PHE A 91 5.47 -27.12 22.52
CA PHE A 91 5.99 -25.75 22.58
C PHE A 91 5.88 -25.23 24.01
N ALA A 92 6.87 -24.47 24.44
CA ALA A 92 6.88 -23.82 25.74
C ALA A 92 7.45 -22.40 25.62
N PRO A 93 7.02 -21.44 26.46
CA PRO A 93 7.62 -20.11 26.50
C PRO A 93 9.13 -20.18 26.68
N GLU A 94 9.87 -19.33 25.98
CA GLU A 94 11.34 -19.40 25.88
C GLU A 94 12.06 -19.43 27.25
N GLU A 95 11.54 -18.71 28.25
CA GLU A 95 12.11 -18.68 29.62
C GLU A 95 12.00 -20.01 30.39
N VAL A 96 11.09 -20.91 30.00
CA VAL A 96 10.77 -22.15 30.74
C VAL A 96 10.89 -23.42 29.90
N ALA A 97 11.21 -23.29 28.60
CA ALA A 97 11.26 -24.39 27.66
C ALA A 97 12.37 -25.41 28.01
N ARG A 98 11.99 -26.68 28.00
CA ARG A 98 12.91 -27.81 28.22
C ARG A 98 13.65 -28.18 26.93
N ALA A 99 14.74 -28.94 27.07
CA ALA A 99 15.58 -29.35 25.93
C ALA A 99 14.82 -30.21 24.88
N ASP A 100 13.74 -30.88 25.28
CA ASP A 100 12.84 -31.66 24.43
C ASP A 100 11.63 -30.87 23.91
N GLU A 101 11.48 -29.60 24.28
CA GLU A 101 10.42 -28.69 23.82
C GLU A 101 10.96 -27.71 22.76
N LEU A 102 10.07 -27.13 21.95
CA LEU A 102 10.40 -26.03 21.06
C LEU A 102 10.14 -24.71 21.82
N PRO A 103 11.17 -23.93 22.17
CA PRO A 103 10.96 -22.62 22.77
C PRO A 103 10.14 -21.75 21.81
N THR A 104 9.20 -20.98 22.33
CA THR A 104 8.44 -20.01 21.54
C THR A 104 8.57 -18.60 22.13
N THR A 105 8.68 -17.61 21.25
CA THR A 105 8.70 -16.19 21.60
C THR A 105 7.29 -15.62 21.85
N TYR A 106 6.29 -16.48 22.10
CA TYR A 106 4.91 -16.09 22.34
C TYR A 106 4.29 -16.95 23.46
N ASP A 107 4.36 -16.46 24.68
CA ASP A 107 3.91 -17.17 25.89
C ASP A 107 2.41 -17.53 25.84
N GLY A 108 1.61 -16.72 25.12
CA GLY A 108 0.19 -16.95 24.90
C GLY A 108 -0.13 -18.14 23.98
N LEU A 109 0.86 -18.74 23.33
CA LEU A 109 0.68 -19.83 22.35
C LEU A 109 -0.17 -20.97 22.93
N ALA A 110 0.09 -21.39 24.17
CA ALA A 110 -0.67 -22.46 24.82
C ALA A 110 -2.15 -22.12 25.11
N ASN A 111 -2.50 -20.83 25.22
CA ASN A 111 -3.86 -20.36 25.50
C ASN A 111 -4.68 -20.13 24.22
N ASP A 112 -4.03 -19.61 23.17
CA ASP A 112 -4.64 -19.38 21.86
C ASP A 112 -4.65 -20.65 20.99
N ALA A 113 -3.95 -21.70 21.43
CA ALA A 113 -3.98 -23.03 20.86
C ALA A 113 -5.40 -23.62 20.88
N ARG A 114 -5.83 -24.15 19.74
CA ARG A 114 -6.95 -25.09 19.67
C ARG A 114 -6.51 -26.31 18.89
N VAL A 115 -6.84 -27.48 19.42
CA VAL A 115 -6.74 -28.76 18.70
C VAL A 115 -7.46 -28.59 17.35
N GLY A 116 -6.73 -28.61 16.23
CA GLY A 116 -7.29 -28.34 14.89
C GLY A 116 -7.01 -26.98 14.23
N SER A 117 -5.95 -26.20 14.53
CA SER A 117 -5.75 -24.82 14.00
C SER A 117 -4.32 -24.35 13.57
N ARG A 118 -3.70 -24.97 12.57
CA ARG A 118 -2.36 -24.75 11.91
C ARG A 118 -1.39 -23.57 12.28
N ILE A 119 -0.21 -23.93 12.84
CA ILE A 119 1.11 -23.25 12.84
C ILE A 119 1.95 -23.71 11.63
N LEU A 120 2.76 -22.81 11.08
CA LEU A 120 3.80 -23.12 10.09
C LEU A 120 5.18 -22.72 10.65
N LEU A 121 6.17 -23.60 10.55
CA LEU A 121 7.56 -23.37 10.99
C LEU A 121 8.49 -23.26 9.78
N ASN A 122 9.54 -22.44 9.93
CA ASN A 122 10.56 -22.20 8.89
C ASN A 122 9.92 -21.87 7.53
N ASP A 123 9.12 -20.79 7.51
CA ASP A 123 8.38 -20.27 6.36
C ASP A 123 7.65 -21.36 5.53
N GLY A 124 7.03 -22.33 6.23
CA GLY A 124 6.16 -23.36 5.64
C GLY A 124 6.76 -24.77 5.52
N LEU A 125 8.05 -24.95 5.82
CA LEU A 125 8.72 -26.25 5.67
C LEU A 125 8.11 -27.36 6.56
N LEU A 126 7.59 -27.00 7.73
CA LEU A 126 6.97 -27.91 8.70
C LEU A 126 5.68 -27.29 9.25
N SER A 127 4.73 -28.09 9.74
CA SER A 127 3.47 -27.58 10.31
C SER A 127 2.97 -28.33 11.55
N VAL A 128 2.46 -27.56 12.51
CA VAL A 128 1.81 -27.94 13.79
C VAL A 128 0.54 -27.06 13.94
N GLU A 129 -0.11 -26.80 15.09
CA GLU A 129 -1.46 -26.14 15.12
C GLU A 129 -1.80 -25.20 16.33
N VAL A 130 -1.89 -23.86 16.13
CA VAL A 130 -2.25 -22.76 17.11
C VAL A 130 -2.62 -21.40 16.43
N SER A 131 -3.45 -20.55 17.08
CA SER A 131 -3.79 -19.15 16.71
C SER A 131 -3.00 -18.07 17.51
N ALA A 132 -3.11 -16.78 17.14
CA ALA A 132 -2.55 -15.62 17.85
C ALA A 132 -3.42 -14.33 17.68
N PRO A 133 -3.28 -13.29 18.53
CA PRO A 133 -3.93 -11.98 18.35
C PRO A 133 -3.31 -11.18 17.20
N ALA A 134 -4.08 -10.29 16.57
CA ALA A 134 -3.61 -9.53 15.40
C ALA A 134 -2.58 -8.43 15.73
N LEU A 135 -2.63 -7.88 16.95
CA LEU A 135 -1.69 -6.87 17.44
C LEU A 135 -0.95 -7.39 18.67
N THR A 136 0.38 -7.47 18.57
CA THR A 136 1.28 -7.72 19.70
C THR A 136 1.49 -6.45 20.52
N GLU A 137 2.03 -6.56 21.75
CA GLU A 137 2.34 -5.35 22.53
C GLU A 137 3.45 -4.52 21.86
N LYS A 138 4.43 -5.19 21.24
CA LYS A 138 5.43 -4.54 20.37
C LYS A 138 4.77 -3.72 19.24
N ASP A 139 3.72 -4.24 18.59
CA ASP A 139 3.02 -3.46 17.57
C ASP A 139 2.32 -2.24 18.18
N ARG A 140 1.78 -2.34 19.40
CA ARG A 140 1.19 -1.19 20.11
C ARG A 140 2.24 -0.13 20.48
N GLU A 141 3.47 -0.53 20.80
CA GLU A 141 4.61 0.37 21.01
C GLU A 141 5.08 1.03 19.70
N ASP A 142 5.33 0.24 18.66
CA ASP A 142 5.71 0.74 17.33
C ASP A 142 4.66 1.72 16.78
N VAL A 143 3.36 1.47 17.00
CA VAL A 143 2.28 2.41 16.66
C VAL A 143 2.41 3.72 17.45
N LYS A 144 2.60 3.68 18.78
CA LYS A 144 2.76 4.90 19.60
C LYS A 144 3.91 5.77 19.08
N ASP A 145 5.04 5.17 18.70
CA ASP A 145 6.20 5.90 18.18
C ASP A 145 6.00 6.39 16.74
N ALA A 146 5.39 5.58 15.88
CA ALA A 146 5.01 5.98 14.53
C ALA A 146 4.07 7.19 14.49
N LEU A 147 3.17 7.28 15.48
CA LEU A 147 2.25 8.42 15.63
C LEU A 147 2.98 9.69 16.09
N LYS A 148 3.96 9.61 17.01
CA LYS A 148 4.80 10.75 17.42
C LYS A 148 5.57 11.33 16.23
N ILE A 149 6.08 10.47 15.35
CA ILE A 149 6.87 10.87 14.17
C ILE A 149 5.95 11.22 12.97
N GLY A 150 4.67 10.85 13.04
CA GLY A 150 3.64 11.19 12.07
C GLY A 150 3.77 10.45 10.73
N VAL A 151 3.84 9.12 10.74
CA VAL A 151 3.82 8.30 9.50
C VAL A 151 2.51 8.47 8.73
N ASP A 152 2.55 8.35 7.39
CA ASP A 152 1.35 8.52 6.56
C ASP A 152 0.52 7.23 6.48
N TYR A 153 1.19 6.08 6.54
CA TYR A 153 0.58 4.75 6.50
C TYR A 153 1.11 3.84 7.62
N LEU A 154 0.22 3.00 8.15
CA LEU A 154 0.51 1.87 9.04
C LEU A 154 -0.04 0.61 8.38
N ALA A 155 0.82 -0.36 8.08
CA ALA A 155 0.42 -1.65 7.53
C ALA A 155 0.38 -2.70 8.65
N LEU A 156 -0.73 -3.44 8.73
CA LEU A 156 -0.92 -4.52 9.70
C LEU A 156 -0.67 -5.87 9.02
N SER A 157 0.25 -6.66 9.58
CA SER A 157 0.58 -8.02 9.12
C SER A 157 -0.47 -9.04 9.60
N PHE A 158 -0.58 -10.16 8.87
CA PHE A 158 -1.40 -11.32 9.19
C PHE A 158 -2.89 -11.01 9.46
N VAL A 159 -3.45 -10.02 8.76
CA VAL A 159 -4.88 -9.69 8.84
C VAL A 159 -5.71 -10.87 8.35
N ARG A 160 -6.75 -11.23 9.12
CA ARG A 160 -7.67 -12.35 8.86
C ARG A 160 -9.13 -11.91 8.84
N ARG A 161 -9.48 -10.82 9.53
CA ARG A 161 -10.85 -10.36 9.73
C ARG A 161 -10.92 -8.82 9.79
N PRO A 162 -12.08 -8.18 9.52
CA PRO A 162 -12.19 -6.72 9.60
C PRO A 162 -11.88 -6.17 10.99
N GLU A 163 -12.20 -6.92 12.06
CA GLU A 163 -11.97 -6.49 13.45
C GLU A 163 -10.48 -6.24 13.75
N ASP A 164 -9.56 -6.95 13.08
CA ASP A 164 -8.10 -6.75 13.22
C ASP A 164 -7.70 -5.31 12.83
N ILE A 165 -8.33 -4.77 11.78
CA ILE A 165 -8.11 -3.40 11.29
C ILE A 165 -8.87 -2.38 12.14
N GLU A 166 -10.02 -2.74 12.68
CA GLU A 166 -10.77 -1.88 13.60
C GLU A 166 -10.08 -1.72 14.97
N GLU A 167 -9.40 -2.76 15.48
CA GLU A 167 -8.54 -2.67 16.67
C GLU A 167 -7.42 -1.64 16.45
N LEU A 168 -6.67 -1.77 15.35
CA LEU A 168 -5.63 -0.80 14.98
C LEU A 168 -6.23 0.61 14.76
N ARG A 169 -7.42 0.72 14.16
CA ARG A 169 -8.15 1.99 13.99
C ARG A 169 -8.52 2.62 15.34
N GLY A 170 -8.76 1.82 16.37
CA GLY A 170 -8.93 2.27 17.75
C GLY A 170 -7.68 2.96 18.31
N LEU A 171 -6.50 2.38 18.07
CA LEU A 171 -5.21 2.91 18.55
C LEU A 171 -4.78 4.21 17.86
N VAL A 172 -5.17 4.42 16.60
CA VAL A 172 -4.78 5.61 15.81
C VAL A 172 -5.86 6.71 15.77
N ARG A 173 -6.87 6.67 16.65
CA ARG A 173 -7.92 7.71 16.71
C ARG A 173 -7.32 9.10 16.93
N GLY A 174 -7.69 10.04 16.06
CA GLY A 174 -7.16 11.41 16.06
C GLY A 174 -5.86 11.60 15.26
N ALA A 175 -5.18 10.52 14.85
CA ALA A 175 -4.09 10.60 13.90
C ALA A 175 -4.58 10.74 12.45
N SER A 176 -3.72 11.25 11.57
CA SER A 176 -4.01 11.29 10.13
C SER A 176 -3.62 10.02 9.37
N SER A 177 -2.88 9.10 10.02
CA SER A 177 -2.31 7.90 9.41
C SER A 177 -3.36 6.95 8.84
N LYS A 178 -3.01 6.28 7.73
CA LYS A 178 -3.89 5.40 6.96
C LYS A 178 -3.56 3.94 7.16
N LEU A 179 -4.58 3.09 7.30
CA LEU A 179 -4.40 1.67 7.58
C LEU A 179 -4.31 0.83 6.31
N VAL A 180 -3.27 0.01 6.20
CA VAL A 180 -3.07 -0.95 5.12
C VAL A 180 -3.25 -2.38 5.66
N ALA A 181 -4.25 -3.11 5.18
CA ALA A 181 -4.36 -4.53 5.51
C ALA A 181 -3.42 -5.36 4.64
N LYS A 182 -2.50 -6.12 5.25
CA LYS A 182 -1.65 -7.06 4.53
C LYS A 182 -2.36 -8.42 4.48
N ILE A 183 -2.75 -8.82 3.27
CA ILE A 183 -3.45 -10.07 3.02
C ILE A 183 -2.41 -11.15 2.83
N GLU A 184 -2.17 -11.89 3.92
CA GLU A 184 -1.09 -12.88 4.07
C GLU A 184 -1.62 -14.26 4.46
N LYS A 185 -2.87 -14.35 4.97
CA LYS A 185 -3.49 -15.59 5.46
C LYS A 185 -4.61 -16.07 4.55
N ALA A 186 -4.72 -17.39 4.36
CA ALA A 186 -5.80 -17.99 3.56
C ALA A 186 -7.20 -17.58 4.06
N THR A 187 -7.42 -17.55 5.37
CA THR A 187 -8.69 -17.16 6.02
C THR A 187 -9.10 -15.70 5.79
N ALA A 188 -8.16 -14.84 5.39
CA ALA A 188 -8.47 -13.46 5.00
C ALA A 188 -9.27 -13.40 3.68
N LEU A 189 -9.11 -14.40 2.81
CA LEU A 189 -9.79 -14.47 1.52
C LEU A 189 -11.30 -14.75 1.64
N ASP A 190 -11.73 -15.30 2.78
CA ASP A 190 -13.13 -15.56 3.11
C ASP A 190 -13.86 -14.30 3.59
N ASN A 191 -13.12 -13.30 4.07
CA ASN A 191 -13.64 -12.03 4.60
C ASN A 191 -13.13 -10.81 3.83
N LEU A 192 -12.64 -11.04 2.60
CA LEU A 192 -11.87 -10.06 1.83
C LEU A 192 -12.62 -8.76 1.60
N ASP A 193 -13.88 -8.85 1.17
CA ASP A 193 -14.79 -7.73 0.94
C ASP A 193 -14.89 -6.82 2.18
N LYS A 194 -15.07 -7.43 3.36
CA LYS A 194 -15.20 -6.72 4.64
C LYS A 194 -13.88 -6.10 5.09
N ILE A 195 -12.76 -6.82 4.93
CA ILE A 195 -11.42 -6.32 5.26
C ILE A 195 -11.09 -5.10 4.38
N VAL A 196 -11.34 -5.18 3.08
CA VAL A 196 -11.16 -4.05 2.13
C VAL A 196 -12.08 -2.88 2.51
N ALA A 197 -13.32 -3.15 2.93
CA ALA A 197 -14.27 -2.11 3.33
C ALA A 197 -13.81 -1.29 4.54
N VAL A 198 -13.22 -1.93 5.56
CA VAL A 198 -12.71 -1.23 6.77
C VAL A 198 -11.29 -0.68 6.63
N SER A 199 -10.55 -1.04 5.57
CA SER A 199 -9.16 -0.61 5.33
C SER A 199 -9.08 0.73 4.58
N ASP A 200 -7.99 1.48 4.73
CA ASP A 200 -7.73 2.66 3.88
C ASP A 200 -7.01 2.28 2.57
N ALA A 201 -6.19 1.23 2.60
CA ALA A 201 -5.51 0.58 1.47
C ALA A 201 -5.28 -0.92 1.77
N VAL A 202 -4.82 -1.71 0.82
CA VAL A 202 -4.45 -3.12 1.03
C VAL A 202 -3.11 -3.49 0.40
N MET A 203 -2.49 -4.56 0.89
CA MET A 203 -1.22 -5.10 0.38
C MET A 203 -1.35 -6.59 0.12
N VAL A 204 -0.99 -7.02 -1.10
CA VAL A 204 -0.89 -8.42 -1.50
C VAL A 204 0.54 -8.88 -1.23
N ALA A 205 0.77 -9.54 -0.09
CA ALA A 205 2.08 -10.03 0.32
C ALA A 205 2.22 -11.50 -0.12
N ARG A 206 2.85 -11.68 -1.28
CA ARG A 206 2.81 -12.92 -2.07
C ARG A 206 3.70 -14.02 -1.52
N GLY A 207 4.82 -13.66 -0.90
CA GLY A 207 5.71 -14.57 -0.19
C GLY A 207 4.93 -15.31 0.90
N ASP A 208 4.35 -14.57 1.84
CA ASP A 208 3.57 -15.12 2.95
C ASP A 208 2.30 -15.86 2.47
N LEU A 209 1.58 -15.34 1.46
CA LEU A 209 0.46 -16.07 0.84
C LEU A 209 0.90 -17.40 0.21
N GLY A 210 2.10 -17.48 -0.36
CA GLY A 210 2.67 -18.71 -0.93
C GLY A 210 3.15 -19.73 0.12
N VAL A 211 3.18 -19.35 1.40
CA VAL A 211 3.37 -20.26 2.53
C VAL A 211 2.04 -20.89 2.97
N GLU A 212 0.94 -20.13 2.86
CA GLU A 212 -0.40 -20.55 3.28
C GLU A 212 -1.21 -21.26 2.17
N LEU A 213 -0.89 -21.00 0.90
CA LEU A 213 -1.59 -21.50 -0.28
C LEU A 213 -0.64 -22.20 -1.26
N PRO A 214 -1.12 -23.19 -2.03
CA PRO A 214 -0.34 -23.74 -3.14
C PRO A 214 0.10 -22.64 -4.12
N PHE A 215 1.36 -22.66 -4.54
CA PHE A 215 2.00 -21.58 -5.31
C PHE A 215 1.27 -21.27 -6.62
N GLU A 216 0.62 -22.27 -7.22
CA GLU A 216 -0.17 -22.16 -8.44
C GLU A 216 -1.49 -21.38 -8.25
N GLN A 217 -1.97 -21.23 -7.02
CA GLN A 217 -3.19 -20.47 -6.69
C GLN A 217 -2.91 -18.98 -6.43
N VAL A 218 -1.71 -18.63 -5.95
CA VAL A 218 -1.31 -17.26 -5.59
C VAL A 218 -1.56 -16.25 -6.73
N PRO A 219 -1.27 -16.53 -8.02
CA PRO A 219 -1.55 -15.60 -9.12
C PRO A 219 -3.04 -15.30 -9.33
N LEU A 220 -3.93 -16.25 -9.06
CA LEU A 220 -5.38 -16.03 -9.16
C LEU A 220 -5.89 -15.23 -7.95
N VAL A 221 -5.37 -15.53 -6.76
CA VAL A 221 -5.67 -14.78 -5.53
C VAL A 221 -5.22 -13.32 -5.66
N GLN A 222 -4.01 -13.04 -6.16
CA GLN A 222 -3.54 -11.69 -6.48
C GLN A 222 -4.56 -10.92 -7.34
N LYS A 223 -5.06 -11.55 -8.42
CA LYS A 223 -6.04 -10.92 -9.32
C LYS A 223 -7.36 -10.60 -8.60
N ARG A 224 -7.87 -11.53 -7.78
CA ARG A 224 -9.09 -11.30 -6.97
C ARG A 224 -8.89 -10.17 -5.96
N LEU A 225 -7.74 -10.12 -5.28
CA LEU A 225 -7.40 -9.09 -4.29
C LEU A 225 -7.33 -7.70 -4.92
N ILE A 226 -6.64 -7.57 -6.06
CA ILE A 226 -6.51 -6.30 -6.79
C ILE A 226 -7.86 -5.86 -7.35
N ALA A 227 -8.66 -6.78 -7.91
CA ALA A 227 -9.99 -6.48 -8.42
C ALA A 227 -10.95 -5.97 -7.33
N GLU A 228 -10.96 -6.59 -6.15
CA GLU A 228 -11.81 -6.17 -5.02
C GLU A 228 -11.40 -4.79 -4.48
N ALA A 229 -10.09 -4.57 -4.31
CA ALA A 229 -9.56 -3.26 -3.91
C ALA A 229 -9.95 -2.16 -4.90
N ASN A 230 -9.82 -2.43 -6.20
CA ASN A 230 -10.23 -1.52 -7.27
C ASN A 230 -11.75 -1.29 -7.28
N HIS A 231 -12.56 -2.32 -7.09
CA HIS A 231 -14.02 -2.19 -7.03
C HIS A 231 -14.47 -1.22 -5.92
N GLN A 232 -13.89 -1.34 -4.73
CA GLN A 232 -14.22 -0.46 -3.60
C GLN A 232 -13.52 0.92 -3.66
N GLY A 233 -12.47 1.06 -4.47
CA GLY A 233 -11.65 2.27 -4.54
C GLY A 233 -10.61 2.39 -3.42
N ARG A 234 -10.10 1.25 -2.97
CA ARG A 234 -8.98 1.14 -2.02
C ARG A 234 -7.66 0.97 -2.80
N PRO A 235 -6.60 1.74 -2.53
CA PRO A 235 -5.32 1.55 -3.20
C PRO A 235 -4.73 0.20 -2.83
N VAL A 236 -4.17 -0.50 -3.80
CA VAL A 236 -3.54 -1.82 -3.59
C VAL A 236 -2.06 -1.81 -3.92
N ILE A 237 -1.25 -2.40 -3.04
CA ILE A 237 0.18 -2.64 -3.20
C ILE A 237 0.40 -4.12 -3.55
N THR A 238 1.05 -4.41 -4.67
CA THR A 238 1.61 -5.76 -4.93
C THR A 238 3.02 -5.85 -4.36
N ALA A 239 3.25 -6.82 -3.47
CA ALA A 239 4.43 -6.88 -2.62
C ALA A 239 5.15 -8.23 -2.65
N THR A 240 6.43 -8.20 -2.26
CA THR A 240 7.40 -9.31 -2.18
C THR A 240 7.71 -9.99 -3.52
N GLN A 241 8.92 -10.55 -3.67
CA GLN A 241 9.35 -11.32 -4.85
C GLN A 241 9.18 -10.57 -6.19
N MET A 242 9.26 -9.24 -6.21
CA MET A 242 9.01 -8.45 -7.42
C MET A 242 10.22 -8.46 -8.35
N LEU A 243 11.40 -8.07 -7.85
CA LEU A 243 12.68 -8.08 -8.59
C LEU A 243 13.79 -8.73 -7.74
N GLU A 244 13.47 -9.78 -6.96
CA GLU A 244 14.31 -10.39 -5.91
C GLU A 244 15.77 -10.66 -6.33
N SER A 245 15.99 -11.12 -7.57
CA SER A 245 17.34 -11.34 -8.11
C SER A 245 18.22 -10.09 -8.08
N MET A 246 17.62 -8.89 -8.07
CA MET A 246 18.32 -7.61 -7.98
C MET A 246 18.90 -7.29 -6.60
N VAL A 247 18.65 -8.10 -5.57
CA VAL A 247 19.44 -8.09 -4.33
C VAL A 247 20.93 -8.32 -4.64
N HIS A 248 21.23 -9.17 -5.63
CA HIS A 248 22.59 -9.56 -6.03
C HIS A 248 22.95 -9.28 -7.49
N ASN A 249 22.01 -8.80 -8.32
CA ASN A 249 22.24 -8.57 -9.75
C ASN A 249 21.84 -7.15 -10.21
N PRO A 250 22.59 -6.52 -11.14
CA PRO A 250 22.28 -5.17 -11.62
C PRO A 250 21.07 -5.10 -12.58
N ARG A 251 20.44 -6.24 -12.89
CA ARG A 251 19.29 -6.37 -13.80
C ARG A 251 18.38 -7.51 -13.33
N PRO A 252 17.06 -7.40 -13.52
CA PRO A 252 16.14 -8.48 -13.20
C PRO A 252 16.10 -9.52 -14.32
N THR A 253 15.56 -10.70 -13.98
CA THR A 253 15.21 -11.75 -14.93
C THR A 253 14.00 -11.37 -15.80
N ARG A 254 13.77 -12.13 -16.88
CA ARG A 254 12.56 -11.99 -17.71
C ARG A 254 11.28 -12.40 -16.96
N ALA A 255 11.39 -13.33 -16.01
CA ALA A 255 10.26 -13.79 -15.22
C ALA A 255 9.76 -12.68 -14.28
N GLU A 256 10.66 -12.07 -13.52
CA GLU A 256 10.36 -10.91 -12.65
C GLU A 256 9.81 -9.71 -13.44
N ALA A 257 10.41 -9.38 -14.59
CA ALA A 257 9.89 -8.32 -15.43
C ALA A 257 8.46 -8.61 -15.94
N SER A 258 8.15 -9.88 -16.25
CA SER A 258 6.80 -10.32 -16.63
C SER A 258 5.83 -10.31 -15.45
N ASP A 259 6.30 -10.64 -14.25
CA ASP A 259 5.50 -10.65 -13.03
C ASP A 259 5.08 -9.24 -12.59
N VAL A 260 6.05 -8.30 -12.55
CA VAL A 260 5.78 -6.87 -12.37
C VAL A 260 4.79 -6.36 -13.43
N ALA A 261 4.99 -6.74 -14.70
CA ALA A 261 4.08 -6.37 -15.77
C ALA A 261 2.64 -6.90 -15.54
N ASN A 262 2.50 -8.15 -15.10
CA ASN A 262 1.19 -8.73 -14.80
C ASN A 262 0.51 -8.04 -13.61
N ALA A 263 1.22 -7.66 -12.55
CA ALA A 263 0.66 -6.88 -11.45
C ALA A 263 0.08 -5.52 -11.91
N ILE A 264 0.71 -4.88 -12.90
CA ILE A 264 0.21 -3.64 -13.53
C ILE A 264 -1.02 -3.93 -14.41
N LEU A 265 -1.01 -5.02 -15.19
CA LEU A 265 -2.15 -5.44 -16.02
C LEU A 265 -3.38 -5.80 -15.17
N ASP A 266 -3.16 -6.40 -13.99
CA ASP A 266 -4.19 -6.71 -13.00
C ASP A 266 -4.79 -5.43 -12.39
N GLY A 267 -4.08 -4.30 -12.51
CA GLY A 267 -4.52 -2.99 -12.12
C GLY A 267 -4.07 -2.58 -10.72
N THR A 268 -2.88 -2.98 -10.28
CA THR A 268 -2.33 -2.54 -8.98
C THR A 268 -2.10 -1.03 -8.92
N ASP A 269 -2.28 -0.38 -7.76
CA ASP A 269 -1.93 1.04 -7.61
C ASP A 269 -0.42 1.22 -7.47
N ALA A 270 0.23 0.29 -6.77
CA ALA A 270 1.65 0.35 -6.45
C ALA A 270 2.32 -1.02 -6.47
N VAL A 271 3.62 -1.00 -6.74
CA VAL A 271 4.52 -2.16 -6.70
C VAL A 271 5.61 -1.93 -5.67
N MET A 272 5.95 -2.95 -4.88
CA MET A 272 6.85 -2.80 -3.72
C MET A 272 8.14 -3.60 -3.82
N LEU A 273 9.27 -2.89 -3.70
CA LEU A 273 10.60 -3.47 -3.49
C LEU A 273 10.84 -3.69 -1.99
N SER A 274 11.34 -4.87 -1.65
CA SER A 274 11.57 -5.37 -0.29
C SER A 274 13.06 -5.48 0.01
N ALA A 275 13.66 -6.67 -0.14
CA ALA A 275 15.09 -6.87 0.09
C ALA A 275 15.95 -6.09 -0.92
N GLU A 276 15.45 -5.93 -2.15
CA GLU A 276 16.13 -5.26 -3.27
C GLU A 276 16.61 -3.84 -2.90
N THR A 277 15.81 -3.10 -2.13
CA THR A 277 16.16 -1.75 -1.65
C THR A 277 16.61 -1.72 -0.19
N ALA A 278 16.21 -2.66 0.67
CA ALA A 278 16.58 -2.62 2.08
C ALA A 278 18.04 -3.03 2.32
N VAL A 279 18.49 -4.10 1.64
CA VAL A 279 19.79 -4.76 1.86
C VAL A 279 20.54 -5.09 0.56
N GLY A 280 19.88 -4.98 -0.59
CA GLY A 280 20.45 -5.31 -1.89
C GLY A 280 21.65 -4.45 -2.30
N GLN A 281 22.48 -5.01 -3.19
CA GLN A 281 23.67 -4.37 -3.74
C GLN A 281 23.35 -3.29 -4.78
N TYR A 282 22.13 -3.31 -5.35
CA TYR A 282 21.71 -2.48 -6.48
C TYR A 282 20.37 -1.74 -6.21
N PRO A 283 20.23 -1.02 -5.07
CA PRO A 283 18.92 -0.54 -4.61
C PRO A 283 18.33 0.55 -5.50
N VAL A 284 19.15 1.45 -6.04
CA VAL A 284 18.70 2.52 -6.94
C VAL A 284 18.39 1.95 -8.33
N GLU A 285 19.16 0.97 -8.78
CA GLU A 285 18.98 0.26 -10.05
C GLU A 285 17.68 -0.57 -10.04
N ALA A 286 17.30 -1.16 -8.91
CA ALA A 286 16.03 -1.85 -8.71
C ALA A 286 14.84 -0.89 -8.89
N VAL A 287 14.87 0.29 -8.26
CA VAL A 287 13.84 1.34 -8.48
C VAL A 287 13.82 1.79 -9.95
N ARG A 288 14.98 1.99 -10.59
CA ARG A 288 15.07 2.34 -12.02
C ARG A 288 14.55 1.23 -12.94
N ALA A 289 14.76 -0.04 -12.60
CA ALA A 289 14.25 -1.17 -13.35
C ALA A 289 12.72 -1.25 -13.25
N MET A 290 12.18 -1.09 -12.04
CA MET A 290 10.75 -0.99 -11.77
C MET A 290 10.10 0.16 -12.54
N ASP A 291 10.67 1.37 -12.50
CA ASP A 291 10.18 2.54 -13.25
C ASP A 291 10.16 2.30 -14.77
N ARG A 292 11.19 1.64 -15.33
CA ARG A 292 11.22 1.28 -16.75
C ARG A 292 10.11 0.29 -17.12
N ILE A 293 9.90 -0.76 -16.34
CA ILE A 293 8.85 -1.77 -16.60
C ILE A 293 7.48 -1.09 -16.55
N ILE A 294 7.20 -0.29 -15.52
CA ILE A 294 5.93 0.45 -15.42
C ILE A 294 5.70 1.34 -16.64
N ARG A 295 6.70 2.13 -17.05
CA ARG A 295 6.58 3.03 -18.20
C ARG A 295 6.36 2.30 -19.51
N GLU A 296 6.94 1.11 -19.68
CA GLU A 296 6.71 0.30 -20.89
C GLU A 296 5.26 -0.20 -20.91
N MET A 297 4.78 -0.76 -19.79
CA MET A 297 3.40 -1.23 -19.69
C MET A 297 2.36 -0.12 -19.86
N GLU A 298 2.64 1.08 -19.36
CA GLU A 298 1.71 2.23 -19.45
C GLU A 298 1.73 2.96 -20.81
N ARG A 299 2.67 2.65 -21.72
CA ARG A 299 2.62 3.14 -23.13
C ARG A 299 1.48 2.50 -23.89
N HIS A 300 1.20 1.24 -23.62
CA HIS A 300 0.11 0.51 -24.24
C HIS A 300 -1.14 0.77 -23.40
N PRO A 301 -2.19 1.40 -23.96
CA PRO A 301 -3.42 1.60 -23.21
C PRO A 301 -3.94 0.22 -22.81
N LEU A 302 -3.96 -0.04 -21.50
CA LEU A 302 -4.58 -1.22 -20.92
C LEU A 302 -5.96 -1.36 -21.59
N ARG A 303 -6.25 -2.53 -22.17
CA ARG A 303 -7.61 -2.82 -22.61
C ARG A 303 -8.47 -2.75 -21.36
N HIS A 304 -9.17 -1.63 -21.18
CA HIS A 304 -10.22 -1.53 -20.18
C HIS A 304 -11.13 -2.71 -20.45
N ARG A 305 -11.19 -3.64 -19.50
CA ARG A 305 -12.36 -4.49 -19.41
C ARG A 305 -13.51 -3.52 -19.22
N GLU A 306 -14.30 -3.35 -20.27
CA GLU A 306 -15.65 -2.83 -20.16
C GLU A 306 -16.49 -3.91 -19.48
N GLU A 307 -16.12 -4.19 -18.22
CA GLU A 307 -16.98 -4.86 -17.27
C GLU A 307 -18.18 -3.94 -17.12
N ARG A 308 -19.24 -4.33 -17.82
CA ARG A 308 -20.60 -3.89 -17.54
C ARG A 308 -20.80 -4.02 -16.03
N ARG A 309 -20.62 -2.91 -15.29
CA ARG A 309 -21.04 -2.81 -13.88
C ARG A 309 -22.48 -3.30 -13.88
N ARG A 310 -22.74 -4.42 -13.23
CA ARG A 310 -24.07 -5.04 -13.26
C ARG A 310 -25.05 -4.01 -12.73
N GLU A 311 -26.12 -3.75 -13.45
CA GLU A 311 -27.17 -2.78 -13.07
C GLU A 311 -27.98 -3.22 -11.83
N SER A 312 -27.52 -4.24 -11.10
CA SER A 312 -28.21 -4.95 -10.02
C SER A 312 -27.69 -4.63 -8.62
N GLU A 313 -26.82 -3.64 -8.46
CA GLU A 313 -26.32 -3.18 -7.15
C GLU A 313 -26.70 -1.71 -6.93
N SER A 314 -26.98 -1.35 -5.66
CA SER A 314 -27.29 0.02 -5.27
C SER A 314 -26.05 0.90 -5.41
N VAL A 315 -25.94 1.63 -6.52
CA VAL A 315 -24.78 2.50 -6.80
C VAL A 315 -24.77 3.70 -5.85
N HIS A 316 -23.72 3.82 -5.04
CA HIS A 316 -23.49 5.01 -4.22
C HIS A 316 -23.26 6.26 -5.09
N THR A 317 -23.72 7.43 -4.61
CA THR A 317 -23.60 8.72 -5.31
C THR A 317 -22.17 8.98 -5.80
N GLU A 318 -21.20 8.67 -4.95
CA GLU A 318 -19.78 8.88 -5.17
C GLU A 318 -19.23 8.02 -6.32
N ASP A 319 -19.72 6.79 -6.44
CA ASP A 319 -19.36 5.85 -7.50
C ASP A 319 -20.02 6.23 -8.84
N ALA A 320 -21.24 6.76 -8.81
CA ALA A 320 -21.92 7.31 -9.99
C ALA A 320 -21.21 8.58 -10.50
N ILE A 321 -20.81 9.47 -9.60
CA ILE A 321 -20.14 10.74 -9.91
C ILE A 321 -18.71 10.53 -10.40
N ALA A 322 -17.96 9.58 -9.82
CA ALA A 322 -16.68 9.16 -10.35
C ALA A 322 -16.81 8.57 -11.76
N TRP A 323 -17.83 7.73 -12.00
CA TRP A 323 -18.08 7.15 -13.33
C TRP A 323 -18.49 8.20 -14.36
N GLY A 324 -19.36 9.14 -13.99
CA GLY A 324 -19.69 10.30 -14.83
C GLY A 324 -18.46 11.14 -15.16
N THR A 325 -17.58 11.39 -14.19
CA THR A 325 -16.31 12.11 -14.39
C THR A 325 -15.42 11.40 -15.41
N TYR A 326 -15.26 10.08 -15.27
CA TYR A 326 -14.52 9.23 -16.21
C TYR A 326 -15.14 9.26 -17.63
N ALA A 327 -16.46 9.14 -17.73
CA ALA A 327 -17.19 9.13 -19.00
C ALA A 327 -17.04 10.47 -19.73
N VAL A 328 -17.28 11.59 -19.04
CA VAL A 328 -17.11 12.94 -19.60
C VAL A 328 -15.68 13.18 -20.04
N ALA A 329 -14.68 12.79 -19.22
CA ALA A 329 -13.27 12.95 -19.57
C ALA A 329 -12.87 12.16 -20.84
N ARG A 330 -13.41 10.94 -21.01
CA ARG A 330 -13.24 10.14 -22.24
C ARG A 330 -13.94 10.77 -23.45
N MET A 331 -15.19 11.20 -23.29
CA MET A 331 -16.01 11.71 -24.40
C MET A 331 -15.50 13.06 -24.92
N LEU A 332 -15.15 13.98 -24.02
CA LEU A 332 -14.60 15.30 -24.37
C LEU A 332 -13.09 15.25 -24.67
N LYS A 333 -12.42 14.11 -24.43
CA LYS A 333 -10.96 13.92 -24.59
C LYS A 333 -10.15 14.96 -23.81
N THR A 334 -10.63 15.33 -22.62
CA THR A 334 -10.01 16.36 -21.76
C THR A 334 -8.56 15.99 -21.43
N PRO A 335 -7.58 16.91 -21.44
CA PRO A 335 -6.19 16.57 -21.14
C PRO A 335 -5.97 16.18 -19.66
N LEU A 336 -6.91 16.54 -18.78
CA LEU A 336 -6.77 16.45 -17.33
C LEU A 336 -8.12 16.26 -16.64
N ILE A 337 -8.15 15.43 -15.59
CA ILE A 337 -9.21 15.44 -14.58
C ILE A 337 -8.67 16.15 -13.33
N VAL A 338 -9.46 17.04 -12.73
CA VAL A 338 -9.15 17.67 -11.44
C VAL A 338 -10.08 17.11 -10.36
N THR A 339 -9.52 16.75 -9.22
CA THR A 339 -10.28 16.33 -8.04
C THR A 339 -9.96 17.29 -6.90
N LEU A 340 -10.96 17.99 -6.36
CA LEU A 340 -10.79 18.77 -5.14
C LEU A 340 -11.09 17.86 -3.96
N THR A 341 -10.15 17.69 -3.04
CA THR A 341 -10.29 16.65 -2.02
C THR A 341 -9.59 16.96 -0.71
N LYS A 342 -10.32 16.79 0.41
CA LYS A 342 -9.79 16.97 1.76
C LYS A 342 -9.11 15.70 2.30
N GLY A 343 -9.80 14.56 2.27
CA GLY A 343 -9.28 13.24 2.72
C GLY A 343 -8.86 12.28 1.59
N GLY A 344 -8.69 12.78 0.37
CA GLY A 344 -8.25 12.00 -0.80
C GLY A 344 -9.31 11.06 -1.40
N PHE A 345 -10.51 10.98 -0.82
CA PHE A 345 -11.55 10.00 -1.19
C PHE A 345 -11.98 10.14 -2.67
N THR A 346 -12.30 11.36 -3.09
CA THR A 346 -12.64 11.73 -4.48
C THR A 346 -11.56 11.27 -5.47
N ALA A 347 -10.30 11.56 -5.16
CA ALA A 347 -9.16 11.18 -6.00
C ALA A 347 -9.03 9.65 -6.14
N ARG A 348 -9.25 8.90 -5.05
CA ARG A 348 -9.24 7.43 -5.07
C ARG A 348 -10.38 6.84 -5.89
N LYS A 349 -11.62 7.34 -5.73
CA LYS A 349 -12.79 6.87 -6.51
C LYS A 349 -12.61 7.11 -8.02
N VAL A 350 -12.04 8.25 -8.42
CA VAL A 350 -11.69 8.51 -9.83
C VAL A 350 -10.53 7.63 -10.30
N ALA A 351 -9.48 7.47 -9.48
CA ALA A 351 -8.32 6.63 -9.81
C ALA A 351 -8.65 5.15 -9.99
N ALA A 352 -9.62 4.64 -9.24
CA ALA A 352 -10.11 3.26 -9.33
C ALA A 352 -10.66 2.90 -10.72
N LEU A 353 -11.24 3.87 -11.43
CA LEU A 353 -11.73 3.70 -12.81
C LEU A 353 -10.60 3.75 -13.87
N ARG A 354 -9.35 3.93 -13.42
CA ARG A 354 -8.13 3.97 -14.22
C ARG A 354 -8.24 4.88 -15.47
N PRO A 355 -8.64 6.16 -15.33
CA PRO A 355 -8.86 7.06 -16.47
C PRO A 355 -7.64 7.15 -17.41
N PRO A 356 -7.86 7.37 -18.73
CA PRO A 356 -6.78 7.45 -19.70
C PRO A 356 -5.97 8.76 -19.62
N VAL A 357 -6.28 9.65 -18.67
CA VAL A 357 -5.68 10.98 -18.51
C VAL A 357 -5.23 11.19 -17.06
N PRO A 358 -4.26 12.09 -16.77
CA PRO A 358 -3.78 12.33 -15.42
C PRO A 358 -4.88 12.87 -14.49
N ILE A 359 -4.77 12.59 -13.20
CA ILE A 359 -5.67 13.10 -12.16
C ILE A 359 -4.91 14.12 -11.31
N LEU A 360 -5.22 15.40 -11.43
CA LEU A 360 -4.70 16.44 -10.53
C LEU A 360 -5.56 16.47 -9.26
N ALA A 361 -5.00 16.05 -8.12
CA ALA A 361 -5.71 16.07 -6.85
C ALA A 361 -5.28 17.29 -6.01
N VAL A 362 -6.14 18.29 -5.93
CA VAL A 362 -5.86 19.53 -5.20
C VAL A 362 -6.41 19.38 -3.79
N THR A 363 -5.54 19.62 -2.80
CA THR A 363 -5.84 19.46 -1.38
C THR A 363 -5.20 20.56 -0.56
N THR A 364 -5.84 20.93 0.55
CA THR A 364 -5.30 21.83 1.58
C THR A 364 -4.61 21.05 2.70
N GLU A 365 -4.77 19.73 2.75
CA GLU A 365 -4.28 18.87 3.82
C GLU A 365 -2.92 18.27 3.46
N ALA A 366 -1.88 18.66 4.19
CA ALA A 366 -0.51 18.17 3.95
C ALA A 366 -0.38 16.64 4.17
N SER A 367 -1.20 16.04 5.03
CA SER A 367 -1.30 14.59 5.20
C SER A 367 -1.87 13.91 3.95
N THR A 368 -3.00 14.40 3.43
CA THR A 368 -3.62 13.90 2.19
C THR A 368 -2.70 14.07 0.99
N TYR A 369 -1.98 15.19 0.88
CA TYR A 369 -0.98 15.41 -0.18
C TYR A 369 0.05 14.27 -0.23
N ARG A 370 0.59 13.86 0.93
CA ARG A 370 1.53 12.75 1.01
C ARG A 370 0.84 11.40 0.79
N GLN A 371 -0.31 11.16 1.40
CA GLN A 371 -1.05 9.89 1.25
C GLN A 371 -1.38 9.58 -0.22
N LEU A 372 -1.77 10.59 -0.99
CA LEU A 372 -2.05 10.45 -2.42
C LEU A 372 -0.81 10.08 -3.27
N ALA A 373 0.42 10.08 -2.72
CA ALA A 373 1.59 9.52 -3.37
C ALA A 373 1.44 8.02 -3.70
N LEU A 374 0.60 7.29 -2.95
CA LEU A 374 0.34 5.86 -3.15
C LEU A 374 -0.74 5.57 -4.23
N VAL A 375 -1.54 6.55 -4.62
CA VAL A 375 -2.76 6.32 -5.43
C VAL A 375 -2.46 6.41 -6.93
N TRP A 376 -2.85 5.39 -7.71
CA TRP A 376 -2.57 5.29 -9.14
C TRP A 376 -2.98 6.54 -9.92
N GLY A 377 -2.10 7.02 -10.82
CA GLY A 377 -2.41 8.10 -11.76
C GLY A 377 -2.63 9.49 -11.12
N VAL A 378 -2.64 9.58 -9.79
CA VAL A 378 -2.86 10.83 -9.07
C VAL A 378 -1.57 11.66 -8.97
N MET A 379 -1.70 12.94 -9.31
CA MET A 379 -0.77 14.04 -9.07
C MET A 379 -1.35 14.90 -7.94
N PRO A 380 -1.03 14.64 -6.66
CA PRO A 380 -1.50 15.52 -5.61
C PRO A 380 -0.72 16.83 -5.62
N ILE A 381 -1.41 17.91 -5.30
CA ILE A 381 -0.84 19.24 -5.09
C ILE A 381 -1.44 19.83 -3.83
N LEU A 382 -0.55 20.30 -2.96
CA LEU A 382 -0.88 21.08 -1.78
C LEU A 382 -1.06 22.55 -2.19
N VAL A 383 -2.17 23.15 -1.77
CA VAL A 383 -2.46 24.58 -1.89
C VAL A 383 -2.88 25.14 -0.52
N ASP A 384 -2.78 26.45 -0.36
CA ASP A 384 -3.29 27.11 0.85
C ASP A 384 -4.82 26.98 0.94
N HIS A 385 -5.35 27.06 2.16
CA HIS A 385 -6.80 27.06 2.39
C HIS A 385 -7.44 28.35 1.82
N VAL A 386 -8.62 28.20 1.22
CA VAL A 386 -9.38 29.29 0.60
C VAL A 386 -10.85 29.24 1.06
N PRO A 387 -11.57 30.38 1.10
CA PRO A 387 -12.88 30.46 1.76
C PRO A 387 -14.02 29.66 1.12
N GLY A 388 -13.82 29.07 -0.06
CA GLY A 388 -14.85 28.28 -0.74
C GLY A 388 -14.47 27.83 -2.14
N TYR A 389 -15.43 27.15 -2.78
CA TYR A 389 -15.25 26.47 -4.06
C TYR A 389 -14.81 27.41 -5.20
N ASP A 390 -15.43 28.58 -5.35
CA ASP A 390 -15.11 29.50 -6.45
C ASP A 390 -13.70 30.09 -6.33
N ALA A 391 -13.23 30.38 -5.11
CA ALA A 391 -11.84 30.79 -4.88
C ALA A 391 -10.86 29.65 -5.22
N MET A 392 -11.22 28.40 -4.91
CA MET A 392 -10.42 27.23 -5.30
C MET A 392 -10.39 27.05 -6.82
N LEU A 393 -11.47 27.33 -7.55
CA LEU A 393 -11.48 27.29 -9.01
C LEU A 393 -10.45 28.25 -9.62
N THR A 394 -10.34 29.49 -9.11
CA THR A 394 -9.32 30.44 -9.55
C THR A 394 -7.91 29.89 -9.32
N VAL A 395 -7.61 29.42 -8.11
CA VAL A 395 -6.31 28.82 -7.75
C VAL A 395 -5.97 27.63 -8.66
N VAL A 396 -6.95 26.77 -8.96
CA VAL A 396 -6.80 25.62 -9.85
C VAL A 396 -6.46 26.05 -11.28
N ARG A 397 -7.17 27.03 -11.85
CA ARG A 397 -6.95 27.51 -13.23
C ARG A 397 -5.55 28.13 -13.37
N ASP A 398 -5.18 29.03 -12.46
CA ASP A 398 -3.86 29.66 -12.44
C ASP A 398 -2.75 28.61 -12.31
N LEU A 399 -2.95 27.61 -11.45
CA LEU A 399 -2.00 26.52 -11.26
C LEU A 399 -1.84 25.63 -12.49
N ILE A 400 -2.95 25.27 -13.15
CA ILE A 400 -2.96 24.45 -14.38
C ILE A 400 -2.18 25.16 -15.49
N LEU A 401 -2.42 26.45 -15.69
CA LEU A 401 -1.72 27.27 -16.68
C LEU A 401 -0.24 27.43 -16.33
N LYS A 402 0.09 27.80 -15.08
CA LYS A 402 1.47 28.01 -14.61
C LYS A 402 2.32 26.73 -14.65
N ARG A 403 1.72 25.56 -14.38
CA ARG A 403 2.39 24.25 -14.44
C ARG A 403 2.28 23.58 -15.82
N GLN A 404 1.60 24.20 -16.78
CA GLN A 404 1.37 23.69 -18.14
C GLN A 404 0.70 22.30 -18.19
N TYR A 405 -0.20 22.01 -17.25
CA TYR A 405 -0.98 20.75 -17.24
C TYR A 405 -2.10 20.74 -18.29
N ALA A 406 -2.58 21.92 -18.68
CA ALA A 406 -3.44 22.16 -19.83
C ALA A 406 -3.17 23.58 -20.35
N LYS A 407 -3.65 23.89 -21.55
CA LYS A 407 -3.54 25.20 -22.21
C LYS A 407 -4.85 25.98 -22.07
N SER A 408 -4.80 27.29 -22.23
CA SER A 408 -6.05 28.06 -22.26
C SER A 408 -6.90 27.65 -23.47
N GLY A 409 -8.20 27.51 -23.25
CA GLY A 409 -9.15 26.93 -24.22
C GLY A 409 -9.25 25.40 -24.18
N ASP A 410 -8.37 24.69 -23.47
CA ASP A 410 -8.58 23.26 -23.21
C ASP A 410 -9.80 23.08 -22.27
N CYS A 411 -10.54 22.00 -22.49
CA CYS A 411 -11.67 21.62 -21.66
C CYS A 411 -11.23 20.58 -20.61
N ILE A 412 -11.46 20.86 -19.32
CA ILE A 412 -11.14 19.96 -18.21
C ILE A 412 -12.42 19.47 -17.50
N VAL A 413 -12.35 18.30 -16.88
CA VAL A 413 -13.40 17.82 -15.96
C VAL A 413 -12.93 17.98 -14.53
N MET A 414 -13.77 18.57 -13.69
CA MET A 414 -13.54 18.75 -12.26
C MET A 414 -14.58 17.97 -11.45
N THR A 415 -14.18 17.37 -10.34
CA THR A 415 -15.11 16.74 -9.38
C THR A 415 -14.69 17.00 -7.94
N ALA A 416 -15.68 17.05 -7.04
CA ALA A 416 -15.52 17.41 -5.63
C ALA A 416 -16.66 16.84 -4.76
N GLY A 417 -16.47 16.89 -3.45
CA GLY A 417 -17.57 16.83 -2.47
C GLY A 417 -18.04 18.24 -2.10
N VAL A 418 -19.37 18.40 -1.99
CA VAL A 418 -20.06 19.60 -1.50
C VAL A 418 -21.02 19.15 -0.36
N PRO A 419 -21.12 19.84 0.79
CA PRO A 419 -20.47 21.12 1.14
C PRO A 419 -18.94 21.07 1.18
N TRP A 420 -18.32 22.22 0.95
CA TRP A 420 -16.87 22.40 1.02
C TRP A 420 -16.34 22.06 2.42
N ASP A 421 -15.06 21.73 2.52
CA ASP A 421 -14.37 21.33 3.76
C ASP A 421 -14.87 20.05 4.47
N VAL A 422 -15.88 19.36 3.94
CA VAL A 422 -16.33 18.04 4.41
C VAL A 422 -15.66 16.93 3.61
N SER A 423 -15.19 15.89 4.30
CA SER A 423 -14.58 14.71 3.67
C SER A 423 -15.57 13.55 3.60
N GLY A 424 -15.44 12.70 2.58
CA GLY A 424 -16.19 11.45 2.44
C GLY A 424 -17.34 11.49 1.42
N SER A 425 -17.79 12.67 0.99
CA SER A 425 -18.74 12.82 -0.12
C SER A 425 -18.03 13.15 -1.44
N THR A 426 -18.69 12.87 -2.55
CA THR A 426 -18.27 13.21 -3.92
C THR A 426 -19.53 13.26 -4.78
N ASN A 427 -20.07 14.46 -4.98
CA ASN A 427 -21.41 14.69 -5.50
C ASN A 427 -21.49 15.78 -6.59
N LEU A 428 -20.35 16.33 -7.01
CA LEU A 428 -20.26 17.36 -8.04
C LEU A 428 -19.41 16.89 -9.23
N ILE A 429 -19.89 17.17 -10.44
CA ILE A 429 -19.10 17.18 -11.67
C ILE A 429 -19.25 18.57 -12.30
N LYS A 430 -18.15 19.19 -12.69
CA LYS A 430 -18.13 20.44 -13.48
C LYS A 430 -17.24 20.26 -14.70
N VAL A 431 -17.71 20.74 -15.85
CA VAL A 431 -16.88 20.89 -17.05
C VAL A 431 -16.47 22.36 -17.14
N GLU A 432 -15.19 22.64 -17.28
CA GLU A 432 -14.61 24.00 -17.27
C GLU A 432 -13.69 24.18 -18.49
N VAL A 433 -13.63 25.39 -19.04
CA VAL A 433 -12.64 25.78 -20.05
C VAL A 433 -11.56 26.62 -19.37
N VAL A 434 -10.30 26.23 -19.56
CA VAL A 434 -9.12 26.79 -18.86
C VAL A 434 -8.78 28.21 -19.29
#